data_AF-A0A447S490-F1
#
_entry.id   AF-A0A447S490-F1
#
_cell.length_a   1.000
_cell.length_b   1.000
_cell.length_c   1.000
_cell.angle_alpha   90.00
_cell.angle_beta   90.00
_cell.angle_gamma   90.00
#
_symmetry.space_group_name_H-M   'P 1'
#
loop_
_entity.id
_entity.type
_entity.pdbx_description
1 polymer ?
#
loop_
_entity_poly.entity_id
_entity_poly.type
_entity_poly.pdbx_seq_one_letter_code
_entity_poly.pdbx_strand_id
1 'polypeptide(L)'
;MANVALIAPLLGPLVGAAWVHILPWEMMFVLFAVLAAISFFGLQRAMPETATRLGEKLSVKELGRDYRLVLKNLRFVAGALATGFVSLPLLAWIAQSPVIIISGEQATSYEYGMLQVPIFGALIAGNLVLARLTARRTVRSLIIMGGWPIMFGLILSAAATVVSSHAYLWMTAGLSFYAFGIGLANAGLVRLTLFASEMSKGTVSAAMGMLQMLIFTVGIELSKHAYELGGNGLFSLFNLLGGVLWLGLMIYFLKDKSVGNSQQG
;
A
#
# COMPACT_ATOMS: atom_id res chain seq x y z
N MET A 1 -4.19 -11.41 -12.05
CA MET A 1 -2.76 -11.44 -12.40
C MET A 1 -1.97 -11.36 -11.10
N ALA A 2 -1.12 -12.34 -10.81
CA ALA A 2 -0.18 -12.23 -9.69
C ALA A 2 0.91 -11.22 -10.11
N ASN A 3 0.91 -10.04 -9.49
CA ASN A 3 1.89 -8.99 -9.75
C ASN A 3 3.14 -9.26 -8.89
N VAL A 4 4.35 -9.03 -9.42
CA VAL A 4 5.61 -9.10 -8.66
C VAL A 4 5.52 -8.29 -7.36
N ALA A 5 4.78 -7.17 -7.40
CA ALA A 5 4.50 -6.32 -6.25
C ALA A 5 3.77 -7.01 -5.07
N LEU A 6 3.06 -8.13 -5.31
CA LEU A 6 2.40 -8.91 -4.25
C LEU A 6 3.36 -9.89 -3.56
N ILE A 7 4.39 -10.35 -4.28
CA ILE A 7 5.33 -11.37 -3.80
C ILE A 7 6.48 -10.71 -3.04
N ALA A 8 6.95 -9.55 -3.50
CA ALA A 8 8.06 -8.82 -2.93
C ALA A 8 7.96 -8.57 -1.41
N PRO A 9 6.83 -8.09 -0.84
CA PRO A 9 6.76 -7.82 0.59
C PRO A 9 6.68 -9.08 1.46
N LEU A 10 6.32 -10.23 0.89
CA LEU A 10 6.41 -11.53 1.58
C LEU A 10 7.84 -12.08 1.52
N LEU A 11 8.42 -12.18 0.33
CA LEU A 11 9.76 -12.75 0.17
C LEU A 11 10.86 -11.86 0.74
N GLY A 12 10.72 -10.54 0.64
CA GLY A 12 11.72 -9.56 1.06
C GLY A 12 12.17 -9.75 2.52
N PRO A 13 11.25 -9.69 3.50
CA PRO A 13 11.58 -9.93 4.91
C PRO A 13 12.12 -11.33 5.20
N LEU A 14 11.57 -12.38 4.58
CA LEU A 14 12.02 -13.76 4.83
C LEU A 14 13.44 -14.00 4.29
N VAL A 15 13.68 -13.61 3.03
CA VAL A 15 15.02 -13.71 2.41
C VAL A 15 15.99 -12.76 3.09
N GLY A 16 15.55 -11.54 3.44
CA GLY A 16 16.36 -10.55 4.11
C GLY A 16 16.83 -11.00 5.50
N ALA A 17 15.91 -11.54 6.31
CA ALA A 17 16.22 -12.11 7.62
C ALA A 17 17.19 -13.30 7.50
N ALA A 18 16.95 -14.22 6.56
CA ALA A 18 17.86 -15.34 6.31
C ALA A 18 19.25 -14.88 5.81
N TRP A 19 19.30 -13.84 4.97
CA TRP A 19 20.53 -13.33 4.38
C TRP A 19 21.48 -12.77 5.44
N VAL A 20 20.99 -11.92 6.34
CA VAL A 20 21.84 -11.29 7.38
C VAL A 20 22.41 -12.28 8.39
N HIS A 21 21.87 -13.51 8.46
CA HIS A 21 22.46 -14.59 9.25
C HIS A 21 23.70 -15.22 8.62
N ILE A 22 23.86 -15.13 7.29
CA ILE A 22 24.91 -15.84 6.54
C ILE A 22 25.87 -14.92 5.77
N LEU A 23 25.41 -13.72 5.40
CA LEU A 23 26.14 -12.78 4.58
C LEU A 23 26.00 -11.36 5.15
N PRO A 24 27.02 -10.52 4.96
CA PRO A 24 26.96 -9.13 5.41
C PRO A 24 25.92 -8.36 4.57
N TRP A 25 25.34 -7.31 5.17
CA TRP A 25 24.19 -6.58 4.63
C TRP A 25 24.54 -5.84 3.32
N GLU A 26 25.80 -5.46 3.14
CA GLU A 26 26.36 -4.82 1.95
C GLU A 26 26.14 -5.67 0.69
N MET A 27 26.14 -7.00 0.85
CA MET A 27 25.95 -7.93 -0.27
C MET A 27 24.53 -7.89 -0.85
N MET A 28 23.53 -7.38 -0.11
CA MET A 28 22.20 -7.11 -0.67
C MET A 28 22.27 -6.03 -1.75
N PHE A 29 23.07 -4.97 -1.53
CA PHE A 29 23.25 -3.90 -2.50
C PHE A 29 23.99 -4.39 -3.75
N VAL A 30 24.98 -5.26 -3.57
CA VAL A 30 25.67 -5.92 -4.69
C VAL A 30 24.68 -6.77 -5.50
N LEU A 31 23.82 -7.55 -4.84
CA LEU A 31 22.78 -8.32 -5.51
C LEU A 31 21.83 -7.42 -6.32
N PHE A 32 21.33 -6.32 -5.73
CA PHE A 32 20.46 -5.38 -6.42
C PHE A 32 21.15 -4.75 -7.64
N ALA A 33 22.43 -4.39 -7.51
CA ALA A 33 23.23 -3.84 -8.60
C ALA A 33 23.40 -4.84 -9.75
N VAL A 34 23.67 -6.12 -9.44
CA VAL A 34 23.79 -7.19 -10.45
C VAL A 34 22.46 -7.40 -11.18
N LEU A 35 21.35 -7.50 -10.45
CA LEU A 35 20.02 -7.65 -11.06
C LEU A 35 19.62 -6.45 -11.92
N ALA A 36 19.98 -5.23 -11.49
CA ALA A 36 19.79 -4.01 -12.26
C ALA A 36 20.66 -3.99 -13.53
N ALA A 37 21.91 -4.45 -13.47
CA ALA A 37 22.79 -4.55 -14.63
C ALA A 37 22.25 -5.55 -15.66
N ILE A 38 21.77 -6.71 -15.23
CA ILE A 38 21.11 -7.69 -16.10
C ILE A 38 19.89 -7.05 -16.78
N SER A 39 19.05 -6.36 -16.02
CA SER A 39 17.87 -5.65 -16.55
C SER A 39 18.26 -4.57 -17.56
N PHE A 40 19.32 -3.80 -17.27
CA PHE A 40 19.84 -2.77 -18.16
C PHE A 40 20.27 -3.34 -19.52
N PHE A 41 21.07 -4.39 -19.53
CA PHE A 41 21.52 -5.02 -20.78
C PHE A 41 20.38 -5.71 -21.55
N GLY A 42 19.37 -6.20 -20.84
CA GLY A 42 18.14 -6.72 -21.46
C GLY A 42 17.35 -5.60 -22.16
N LEU A 43 17.08 -4.51 -21.44
CA LEU A 43 16.36 -3.36 -21.98
C LEU A 43 17.10 -2.70 -23.13
N GLN A 44 18.43 -2.52 -23.02
CA GLN A 44 19.25 -1.94 -24.10
C GLN A 44 19.12 -2.71 -25.42
N ARG A 45 18.98 -4.03 -25.37
CA ARG A 45 18.89 -4.88 -26.57
C ARG A 45 17.46 -5.05 -27.07
N ALA A 46 16.47 -5.02 -26.17
CA ALA A 46 15.11 -5.45 -26.49
C ALA A 46 14.05 -4.34 -26.45
N MET A 47 14.28 -3.22 -25.76
CA MET A 47 13.27 -2.16 -25.61
C MET A 47 13.25 -1.26 -26.86
N PRO A 48 12.16 -1.26 -27.65
CA PRO A 48 12.04 -0.35 -28.78
C PRO A 48 11.74 1.08 -28.31
N GLU A 49 12.08 2.06 -29.14
CA GLU A 49 11.65 3.44 -28.94
C GLU A 49 10.16 3.59 -29.26
N THR A 50 9.38 4.11 -28.31
CA THR A 50 7.92 4.29 -28.43
C THR A 50 7.47 5.71 -28.13
N ALA A 51 8.39 6.65 -27.91
CA ALA A 51 8.07 8.05 -27.67
C ALA A 51 7.44 8.70 -28.90
N THR A 52 6.21 9.20 -28.75
CA THR A 52 5.44 9.81 -29.85
C THR A 52 5.73 11.30 -30.06
N ARG A 53 6.45 11.94 -29.14
CA ARG A 53 6.68 13.40 -29.09
C ARG A 53 8.17 13.77 -29.11
N LEU A 54 8.97 12.99 -29.84
CA LEU A 54 10.41 13.25 -29.97
C LEU A 54 10.65 14.60 -30.65
N GLY A 55 11.46 15.46 -30.01
CA GLY A 55 11.80 16.79 -30.51
C GLY A 55 10.82 17.92 -30.13
N GLU A 56 9.70 17.61 -29.47
CA GLU A 56 8.80 18.63 -28.94
C GLU A 56 9.40 19.34 -27.71
N LYS A 57 9.09 20.65 -27.55
CA LYS A 57 9.56 21.43 -26.39
C LYS A 57 8.68 21.14 -25.18
N LEU A 58 9.29 20.79 -24.05
CA LEU A 58 8.60 20.64 -22.77
C LEU A 58 8.35 22.01 -22.11
N SER A 59 7.08 22.37 -21.91
CA SER A 59 6.70 23.58 -21.17
C SER A 59 6.40 23.26 -19.70
N VAL A 60 7.30 23.67 -18.79
CA VAL A 60 7.13 23.48 -17.33
C VAL A 60 5.89 24.23 -16.82
N LYS A 61 5.57 25.39 -17.40
CA LYS A 61 4.39 26.18 -17.03
C LYS A 61 3.09 25.43 -17.35
N GLU A 62 3.01 24.77 -18.49
CA GLU A 62 1.85 23.97 -18.88
C GLU A 62 1.73 22.71 -18.02
N LEU A 63 2.85 22.03 -17.77
CA LEU A 63 2.87 20.88 -16.86
C LEU A 63 2.37 21.26 -15.45
N GLY A 64 2.81 22.40 -14.92
CA GLY A 64 2.33 22.91 -13.62
C GLY A 64 0.84 23.27 -13.64
N ARG A 65 0.34 23.84 -14.74
CA ARG A 65 -1.10 24.08 -14.93
C ARG A 65 -1.88 22.76 -14.90
N ASP A 66 -1.37 21.73 -15.56
CA ASP A 66 -2.05 20.42 -15.64
C ASP A 66 -2.14 19.75 -14.27
N TYR A 67 -1.06 19.76 -13.48
CA TYR A 67 -1.11 19.29 -12.09
C TYR A 67 -2.10 20.08 -11.25
N ARG A 68 -2.14 21.41 -11.39
CA ARG A 68 -3.11 22.26 -10.68
C ARG A 68 -4.55 21.91 -11.06
N LEU A 69 -4.82 21.58 -12.31
CA LEU A 69 -6.16 21.16 -12.76
C LEU A 69 -6.54 19.81 -12.16
N VAL A 70 -5.63 18.82 -12.15
CA VAL A 70 -5.87 17.51 -11.52
C VAL A 70 -6.14 17.67 -10.02
N LEU A 71 -5.36 18.50 -9.31
CA LEU A 71 -5.51 18.71 -7.87
C LEU A 71 -6.75 19.53 -7.48
N LYS A 72 -7.35 20.28 -8.41
CA LYS A 72 -8.65 20.93 -8.19
C LYS A 72 -9.83 19.95 -8.22
N ASN A 73 -9.66 18.78 -8.84
CA ASN A 73 -10.69 17.73 -8.85
C ASN A 73 -10.73 17.04 -7.47
N LEU A 74 -11.60 17.54 -6.59
CA LEU A 74 -11.72 17.04 -5.21
C LEU A 74 -12.10 15.56 -5.14
N ARG A 75 -12.82 15.03 -6.14
CA ARG A 75 -13.14 13.59 -6.20
C ARG A 75 -11.89 12.77 -6.48
N PHE A 76 -11.07 13.20 -7.44
CA PHE A 76 -9.76 12.57 -7.69
C PHE A 76 -8.87 12.65 -6.44
N VAL A 77 -8.75 13.83 -5.83
CA VAL A 77 -7.92 14.02 -4.63
C VAL A 77 -8.39 13.13 -3.49
N ALA A 78 -9.70 13.03 -3.24
CA ALA A 78 -10.23 12.15 -2.19
C ALA A 78 -9.88 10.67 -2.46
N GLY A 79 -10.02 10.20 -3.70
CA GLY A 79 -9.61 8.85 -4.08
C GLY A 79 -8.11 8.61 -3.92
N ALA A 80 -7.27 9.56 -4.34
CA ALA A 80 -5.82 9.47 -4.22
C ALA A 80 -5.37 9.46 -2.75
N LEU A 81 -5.92 10.35 -1.92
CA LEU A 81 -5.65 10.36 -0.48
C LEU A 81 -6.14 9.07 0.18
N ALA A 82 -7.32 8.56 -0.21
CA ALA A 82 -7.84 7.29 0.29
C ALA A 82 -6.89 6.13 -0.02
N THR A 83 -6.33 6.04 -1.24
CA THR A 83 -5.33 5.00 -1.56
C THR A 83 -4.06 5.08 -0.70
N GLY A 84 -3.64 6.31 -0.34
CA GLY A 84 -2.51 6.51 0.57
C GLY A 84 -2.84 6.09 2.00
N PHE A 85 -3.89 6.64 2.59
CA PHE A 85 -4.25 6.34 3.99
C PHE A 85 -4.61 4.88 4.21
N VAL A 86 -5.24 4.22 3.23
CA VAL A 86 -5.57 2.81 3.35
C VAL A 86 -4.33 1.93 3.34
N SER A 87 -3.28 2.28 2.59
CA SER A 87 -2.06 1.47 2.45
C SER A 87 -1.00 1.80 3.51
N LEU A 88 -1.14 2.95 4.18
CA LEU A 88 -0.19 3.44 5.18
C LEU A 88 0.06 2.44 6.33
N PRO A 89 -0.96 1.80 6.97
CA PRO A 89 -0.70 0.83 8.02
C PRO A 89 0.19 -0.34 7.59
N LEU A 90 0.00 -0.85 6.37
CA LEU A 90 0.81 -1.93 5.84
C LEU A 90 2.28 -1.50 5.63
N LEU A 91 2.51 -0.30 5.12
CA LEU A 91 3.86 0.23 4.93
C LEU A 91 4.52 0.63 6.26
N ALA A 92 3.76 1.15 7.22
CA ALA A 92 4.24 1.42 8.57
C ALA A 92 4.68 0.11 9.26
N TRP A 93 3.92 -0.97 9.08
CA TRP A 93 4.33 -2.30 9.52
C TRP A 93 5.63 -2.76 8.86
N ILE A 94 5.78 -2.62 7.53
CA ILE A 94 7.03 -2.97 6.84
C ILE A 94 8.21 -2.19 7.40
N ALA A 95 8.05 -0.88 7.63
CA ALA A 95 9.10 0.00 8.10
C ALA A 95 9.51 -0.28 9.56
N GLN A 96 8.56 -0.58 10.44
CA GLN A 96 8.80 -0.64 11.89
C GLN A 96 8.78 -2.04 12.49
N SER A 97 8.24 -3.05 11.80
CA SER A 97 8.10 -4.40 12.35
C SER A 97 9.41 -5.04 12.85
N PRO A 98 10.61 -4.81 12.25
CA PRO A 98 11.85 -5.31 12.85
C PRO A 98 12.10 -4.69 14.23
N VAL A 99 11.90 -3.38 14.39
CA VAL A 99 12.08 -2.68 15.66
C VAL A 99 11.02 -3.12 16.66
N ILE A 100 9.76 -3.18 16.25
CA ILE A 100 8.64 -3.59 17.10
C ILE A 100 8.85 -5.02 17.64
N ILE A 101 9.17 -5.97 16.76
CA ILE A 101 9.21 -7.39 17.12
C ILE A 101 10.55 -7.80 17.73
N ILE A 102 11.68 -7.41 17.12
CA ILE A 102 12.99 -7.86 17.58
C ILE A 102 13.46 -7.02 18.77
N SER A 103 13.43 -5.69 18.64
CA SER A 103 13.91 -4.80 19.70
C SER A 103 12.87 -4.56 20.80
N GLY A 104 11.60 -4.40 20.43
CA GLY A 104 10.50 -4.13 21.37
C GLY A 104 10.07 -5.38 22.14
N GLU A 105 9.69 -6.43 21.43
CA GLU A 105 9.20 -7.68 22.04
C GLU A 105 10.31 -8.70 22.34
N GLN A 106 11.58 -8.38 22.03
CA GLN A 106 12.73 -9.28 22.23
C GLN A 106 12.58 -10.64 21.52
N ALA A 107 11.81 -10.67 20.44
CA ALA A 107 11.56 -11.88 19.67
C ALA A 107 12.72 -12.18 18.71
N THR A 108 12.83 -13.44 18.32
CA THR A 108 13.85 -13.92 17.38
C THR A 108 13.58 -13.44 15.95
N SER A 109 14.64 -13.38 15.12
CA SER A 109 14.51 -13.11 13.68
C SER A 109 13.62 -14.14 12.96
N TYR A 110 13.55 -15.36 13.48
CA TYR A 110 12.64 -16.40 12.98
C TYR A 110 11.17 -16.05 13.25
N GLU A 111 10.83 -15.65 14.48
CA GLU A 111 9.48 -15.21 14.83
C GLU A 111 9.08 -13.97 14.02
N TYR A 112 9.99 -13.00 13.87
CA TYR A 112 9.78 -11.85 12.99
C TYR A 112 9.38 -12.27 11.57
N GLY A 113 10.13 -13.19 10.96
CA GLY A 113 9.84 -13.71 9.62
C GLY A 113 8.51 -14.44 9.56
N MET A 114 8.17 -15.19 10.61
CA MET A 114 6.92 -15.95 10.67
C MET A 114 5.67 -15.08 10.81
N LEU A 115 5.77 -13.95 11.50
CA LEU A 115 4.66 -12.99 11.61
C LEU A 115 4.36 -12.26 10.29
N GLN A 116 5.29 -12.25 9.33
CA GLN A 116 5.05 -11.68 7.99
C GLN A 116 4.13 -12.57 7.14
N VAL A 117 4.22 -13.90 7.33
CA VAL A 117 3.47 -14.89 6.54
C VAL A 117 1.95 -14.71 6.64
N PRO A 118 1.32 -14.60 7.83
CA PRO A 118 -0.13 -14.39 7.90
C PRO A 118 -0.55 -13.04 7.30
N ILE A 119 0.22 -11.97 7.50
CA ILE A 119 -0.12 -10.63 7.00
C ILE A 119 -0.09 -10.57 5.47
N PHE A 120 1.04 -10.93 4.85
CA PHE A 120 1.17 -10.87 3.39
C PHE A 120 0.49 -12.06 2.70
N GLY A 121 0.38 -13.21 3.35
CA GLY A 121 -0.45 -14.33 2.90
C GLY A 121 -1.92 -13.92 2.80
N ALA A 122 -2.43 -13.17 3.78
CA ALA A 122 -3.78 -12.61 3.73
C ALA A 122 -3.95 -11.57 2.60
N LEU A 123 -2.95 -10.71 2.36
CA LEU A 123 -2.95 -9.79 1.22
C LEU A 123 -3.05 -10.51 -0.14
N ILE A 124 -2.28 -11.60 -0.30
CA ILE A 124 -2.32 -12.45 -1.50
C ILE A 124 -3.70 -13.12 -1.61
N ALA A 125 -4.21 -13.69 -0.51
CA ALA A 125 -5.53 -14.31 -0.48
C ALA A 125 -6.64 -13.32 -0.87
N GLY A 126 -6.58 -12.08 -0.38
CA GLY A 126 -7.51 -11.00 -0.76
C GLY A 126 -7.48 -10.70 -2.26
N ASN A 127 -6.28 -10.64 -2.85
CA ASN A 127 -6.12 -10.45 -4.30
C ASN A 127 -6.63 -11.65 -5.12
N LEU A 128 -6.45 -12.87 -4.64
CA LEU A 128 -6.99 -14.08 -5.29
C LEU A 128 -8.54 -14.08 -5.24
N VAL A 129 -9.11 -13.68 -4.10
CA VAL A 129 -10.57 -13.52 -3.95
C VAL A 129 -11.08 -12.42 -4.88
N LEU A 130 -10.39 -11.28 -4.96
CA LEU A 130 -10.68 -10.22 -5.92
C LEU A 130 -10.72 -10.75 -7.36
N ALA A 131 -9.70 -11.51 -7.77
CA ALA A 131 -9.63 -12.08 -9.13
C ALA A 131 -10.82 -12.99 -9.44
N ARG A 132 -11.28 -13.77 -8.46
CA ARG A 132 -12.47 -14.65 -8.60
C ARG A 132 -13.79 -13.87 -8.63
N LEU A 133 -13.89 -12.79 -7.85
CA LEU A 133 -15.12 -12.02 -7.70
C LEU A 133 -15.27 -10.91 -8.75
N THR A 134 -14.20 -10.49 -9.41
CA THR A 134 -14.22 -9.40 -10.41
C THR A 134 -15.19 -9.68 -11.56
N ALA A 135 -15.39 -10.95 -11.93
CA ALA A 135 -16.35 -11.35 -12.98
C ALA A 135 -17.83 -11.25 -12.54
N ARG A 136 -18.11 -11.18 -11.23
CA ARG A 136 -19.47 -11.29 -10.68
C ARG A 136 -19.90 -10.09 -9.84
N ARG A 137 -18.96 -9.22 -9.45
CA ARG A 137 -19.19 -8.09 -8.56
C ARG A 137 -18.62 -6.83 -9.19
N THR A 138 -19.31 -5.71 -8.96
CA THR A 138 -18.85 -4.41 -9.41
C THR A 138 -17.68 -3.92 -8.56
N VAL A 139 -16.87 -3.01 -9.09
CA VAL A 139 -15.72 -2.42 -8.37
C VAL A 139 -16.17 -1.79 -7.05
N ARG A 140 -17.30 -1.08 -7.06
CA ARG A 140 -17.88 -0.48 -5.84
C ARG A 140 -18.19 -1.52 -4.78
N SER A 141 -18.82 -2.64 -5.15
CA SER A 141 -19.17 -3.71 -4.22
C SER A 141 -17.92 -4.35 -3.59
N LEU A 142 -16.85 -4.52 -4.36
CA LEU A 142 -15.59 -5.09 -3.88
C LEU A 142 -14.89 -4.18 -2.89
N ILE A 143 -14.89 -2.86 -3.14
CA ILE A 143 -14.32 -1.88 -2.21
C ILE A 143 -15.09 -1.87 -0.88
N ILE A 144 -16.43 -1.88 -0.92
CA ILE A 144 -17.27 -1.93 0.30
C ILE A 144 -17.05 -3.25 1.05
N MET A 145 -16.96 -4.37 0.33
CA MET A 145 -16.71 -5.69 0.92
C MET A 145 -15.33 -5.77 1.58
N GLY A 146 -14.29 -5.18 0.97
CA GLY A 146 -12.95 -5.09 1.56
C GLY A 146 -12.87 -4.10 2.73
N GLY A 147 -13.77 -3.12 2.80
CA GLY A 147 -13.82 -2.16 3.92
C GLY A 147 -14.16 -2.76 5.27
N TRP A 148 -14.98 -3.82 5.30
CA TRP A 148 -15.29 -4.56 6.53
C TRP A 148 -14.04 -5.17 7.19
N PRO A 149 -13.25 -6.03 6.51
CA PRO A 149 -12.04 -6.58 7.10
C PRO A 149 -10.94 -5.54 7.34
N ILE A 150 -10.86 -4.45 6.54
CA ILE A 150 -9.96 -3.31 6.82
C ILE A 150 -10.26 -2.71 8.19
N MET A 151 -11.50 -2.29 8.43
CA MET A 151 -11.87 -1.61 9.68
C MET A 151 -11.83 -2.58 10.86
N PHE A 152 -12.35 -3.80 10.68
CA PHE A 152 -12.31 -4.83 11.72
C PHE A 152 -10.87 -5.15 12.15
N GLY A 153 -9.97 -5.35 11.20
CA GLY A 153 -8.56 -5.67 11.47
C GLY A 153 -7.84 -4.56 12.23
N LEU A 154 -8.03 -3.30 11.83
CA LEU A 154 -7.42 -2.15 12.50
C LEU A 154 -7.99 -1.93 13.91
N ILE A 155 -9.30 -2.10 14.09
CA ILE A 155 -9.95 -2.01 15.42
C ILE A 155 -9.46 -3.13 16.33
N LEU A 156 -9.37 -4.37 15.83
CA LEU A 156 -8.87 -5.50 16.60
C LEU A 156 -7.44 -5.27 17.06
N SER A 157 -6.57 -4.80 16.15
CA SER A 157 -5.18 -4.47 16.46
C SER A 157 -5.12 -3.40 17.56
N ALA A 158 -5.81 -2.27 17.37
CA ALA A 158 -5.79 -1.16 18.32
C ALA A 158 -6.34 -1.55 19.69
N ALA A 159 -7.51 -2.21 19.73
CA ALA A 159 -8.14 -2.62 20.98
C ALA A 159 -7.24 -3.59 21.77
N ALA A 160 -6.64 -4.58 21.09
CA ALA A 160 -5.76 -5.54 21.74
C ALA A 160 -4.50 -4.87 22.32
N THR A 161 -3.85 -4.00 21.55
CA THR A 161 -2.59 -3.35 21.97
C THR A 161 -2.80 -2.23 22.99
N VAL A 162 -3.99 -1.63 23.05
CA VAL A 162 -4.35 -0.65 24.10
C VAL A 162 -4.63 -1.37 25.42
N VAL A 163 -5.27 -2.54 25.39
CA VAL A 163 -5.50 -3.34 26.60
C VAL A 163 -4.20 -3.96 27.11
N SER A 164 -3.35 -4.47 26.21
CA SER A 164 -2.04 -5.01 26.54
C SER A 164 -1.03 -4.63 25.48
N SER A 165 -0.04 -3.80 25.86
CA SER A 165 0.99 -3.31 24.93
C SER A 165 1.76 -4.45 24.26
N HIS A 166 1.90 -5.60 24.92
CA HIS A 166 2.64 -6.77 24.42
C HIS A 166 1.79 -7.76 23.62
N ALA A 167 0.54 -7.42 23.26
CA ALA A 167 -0.35 -8.29 22.49
C ALA A 167 -0.01 -8.35 20.99
N TYR A 168 1.26 -8.56 20.62
CA TYR A 168 1.74 -8.50 19.24
C TYR A 168 1.15 -9.60 18.33
N LEU A 169 0.74 -10.74 18.90
CA LEU A 169 0.02 -11.79 18.15
C LEU A 169 -1.38 -11.33 17.72
N TRP A 170 -2.10 -10.62 18.59
CA TRP A 170 -3.40 -10.04 18.27
C TRP A 170 -3.28 -8.87 17.29
N MET A 171 -2.21 -8.06 17.42
CA MET A 171 -1.85 -7.05 16.42
C MET A 171 -1.62 -7.70 15.05
N THR A 172 -0.86 -8.79 14.99
CA THR A 172 -0.59 -9.54 13.75
C THR A 172 -1.87 -10.10 13.14
N ALA A 173 -2.76 -10.68 13.96
CA ALA A 173 -4.07 -11.15 13.51
C ALA A 173 -4.93 -10.01 12.94
N GLY A 174 -4.99 -8.87 13.63
CA GLY A 174 -5.69 -7.66 13.17
C GLY A 174 -5.14 -7.14 11.83
N LEU A 175 -3.82 -6.99 11.72
CA LEU A 175 -3.17 -6.59 10.48
C LEU A 175 -3.37 -7.59 9.34
N SER A 176 -3.53 -8.88 9.64
CA SER A 176 -3.84 -9.91 8.63
C SER A 176 -5.25 -9.76 8.06
N PHE A 177 -6.27 -9.54 8.90
CA PHE A 177 -7.62 -9.20 8.43
C PHE A 177 -7.62 -7.91 7.60
N TYR A 178 -6.92 -6.89 8.08
CA TYR A 178 -6.77 -5.64 7.35
C TYR A 178 -6.12 -5.84 5.98
N ALA A 179 -5.01 -6.59 5.92
CA ALA A 179 -4.28 -6.88 4.68
C ALA A 179 -5.13 -7.67 3.66
N PHE A 180 -5.95 -8.62 4.13
CA PHE A 180 -6.94 -9.29 3.28
C PHE A 180 -7.91 -8.29 2.63
N GLY A 181 -8.43 -7.35 3.42
CA GLY A 181 -9.31 -6.30 2.94
C GLY A 181 -8.65 -5.35 1.93
N ILE A 182 -7.38 -4.99 2.16
CA ILE A 182 -6.56 -4.25 1.19
C ILE A 182 -6.47 -5.01 -0.14
N GLY A 183 -6.17 -6.31 -0.07
CA GLY A 183 -6.05 -7.14 -1.26
C GLY A 183 -7.35 -7.20 -2.07
N LEU A 184 -8.49 -7.10 -1.41
CA LEU A 184 -9.81 -7.09 -2.04
C LEU A 184 -10.22 -5.73 -2.62
N ALA A 185 -9.91 -4.62 -1.91
CA ALA A 185 -10.41 -3.28 -2.23
C ALA A 185 -9.45 -2.41 -3.07
N ASN A 186 -8.14 -2.52 -2.85
CA ASN A 186 -7.19 -1.48 -3.28
C ASN A 186 -7.10 -1.33 -4.81
N ALA A 187 -7.04 -2.44 -5.56
CA ALA A 187 -7.00 -2.39 -7.02
C ALA A 187 -8.25 -1.72 -7.62
N GLY A 188 -9.42 -1.95 -7.01
CA GLY A 188 -10.66 -1.29 -7.38
C GLY A 188 -10.62 0.22 -7.14
N LEU A 189 -10.11 0.62 -5.97
CA LEU A 189 -10.00 2.02 -5.59
C LEU A 189 -9.02 2.78 -6.49
N VAL A 190 -7.86 2.18 -6.80
CA VAL A 190 -6.89 2.71 -7.76
C VAL A 190 -7.52 2.90 -9.14
N ARG A 191 -8.26 1.90 -9.65
CA ARG A 191 -8.97 2.01 -10.93
C ARG A 191 -9.95 3.17 -10.92
N LEU A 192 -10.84 3.26 -9.92
CA LEU A 192 -11.83 4.34 -9.86
C LEU A 192 -11.17 5.72 -9.74
N THR A 193 -10.08 5.83 -8.99
CA THR A 193 -9.35 7.10 -8.83
C THR A 193 -8.72 7.54 -10.14
N LEU A 194 -8.08 6.63 -10.89
CA LEU A 194 -7.52 6.91 -12.22
C LEU A 194 -8.58 7.38 -13.22
N PHE A 195 -9.81 6.87 -13.12
CA PHE A 195 -10.93 7.27 -13.98
C PHE A 195 -11.78 8.42 -13.41
N ALA A 196 -11.45 8.94 -12.22
CA ALA A 196 -12.17 10.08 -11.64
C ALA A 196 -11.82 11.42 -12.32
N SER A 197 -10.74 11.46 -13.13
CA SER A 197 -10.31 12.61 -13.91
C SER A 197 -10.20 12.25 -15.40
N GLU A 198 -10.69 13.16 -16.25
CA GLU A 198 -10.64 13.08 -17.71
C GLU A 198 -9.28 13.55 -18.28
N MET A 199 -8.41 14.09 -17.42
CA MET A 199 -7.06 14.50 -17.83
C MET A 199 -6.20 13.30 -18.25
N SER A 200 -5.08 13.60 -18.93
CA SER A 200 -4.11 12.60 -19.36
C SER A 200 -3.77 11.63 -18.22
N LYS A 201 -3.84 10.33 -18.53
CA LYS A 201 -3.55 9.27 -17.54
C LYS A 201 -2.11 9.33 -17.03
N GLY A 202 -1.18 9.89 -17.80
CA GLY A 202 0.18 10.19 -17.32
C GLY A 202 0.16 11.16 -16.14
N THR A 203 -0.48 12.32 -16.30
CA THR A 203 -0.60 13.35 -15.24
C THR A 203 -1.38 12.84 -14.03
N VAL A 204 -2.50 12.15 -14.27
CA VAL A 204 -3.35 11.59 -13.19
C VAL A 204 -2.61 10.54 -12.38
N SER A 205 -1.91 9.60 -13.04
CA SER A 205 -1.15 8.55 -12.36
C SER A 205 0.02 9.13 -11.57
N ALA A 206 0.77 10.08 -12.14
CA ALA A 206 1.87 10.74 -11.46
C ALA A 206 1.39 11.55 -10.24
N ALA A 207 0.31 12.33 -10.37
CA ALA A 207 -0.26 13.08 -9.26
C ALA A 207 -0.74 12.15 -8.13
N MET A 208 -1.42 11.06 -8.47
CA MET A 208 -1.90 10.07 -7.52
C MET A 208 -0.73 9.39 -6.80
N GLY A 209 0.34 9.06 -7.53
CA GLY A 209 1.56 8.49 -6.97
C GLY A 209 2.27 9.44 -6.01
N MET A 210 2.46 10.71 -6.39
CA MET A 210 3.09 11.71 -5.54
C MET A 210 2.31 11.95 -4.24
N LEU A 211 0.98 12.03 -4.31
CA LEU A 211 0.13 12.17 -3.11
C LEU A 211 0.26 10.96 -2.16
N GLN A 212 0.29 9.75 -2.72
CA GLN A 212 0.50 8.53 -1.92
C GLN A 212 1.89 8.54 -1.27
N MET A 213 2.95 8.84 -2.02
CA MET A 213 4.32 8.87 -1.50
C MET A 213 4.49 9.94 -0.41
N LEU A 214 3.82 11.09 -0.53
CA LEU A 214 3.79 12.10 0.53
C LEU A 214 3.14 11.57 1.81
N ILE A 215 1.99 10.89 1.69
CA ILE A 215 1.32 10.25 2.83
C ILE A 215 2.22 9.18 3.45
N PHE A 216 2.88 8.35 2.65
CA PHE A 216 3.76 7.30 3.16
C PHE A 216 4.97 7.88 3.89
N THR A 217 5.63 8.89 3.32
CA THR A 217 6.81 9.51 3.91
C THR A 217 6.48 10.16 5.26
N VAL A 218 5.47 11.03 5.28
CA VAL A 218 5.06 11.72 6.51
C VAL A 218 4.43 10.75 7.50
N GLY A 219 3.58 9.84 7.02
CA GLY A 219 2.85 8.89 7.84
C GLY A 219 3.75 7.86 8.51
N ILE A 220 4.78 7.36 7.84
CA ILE A 220 5.75 6.43 8.45
C ILE A 220 6.54 7.14 9.55
N GLU A 221 6.98 8.38 9.32
CA GLU A 221 7.72 9.13 10.34
C GLU A 221 6.85 9.47 11.56
N LEU A 222 5.59 9.87 11.35
CA LEU A 222 4.64 10.08 12.43
C LEU A 222 4.32 8.78 13.17
N SER A 223 4.19 7.67 12.44
CA SER A 223 3.97 6.35 13.03
C SER A 223 5.14 5.91 13.91
N LYS A 224 6.37 6.23 13.51
CA LYS A 224 7.58 5.96 14.30
C LYS A 224 7.55 6.73 15.62
N HIS A 225 7.28 8.02 15.58
CA HIS A 225 7.14 8.83 16.79
C HIS A 225 5.99 8.34 17.68
N ALA A 226 4.87 7.89 17.08
CA ALA A 226 3.78 7.30 17.83
C ALA A 226 4.22 6.02 18.58
N TYR A 227 4.99 5.15 17.93
CA TYR A 227 5.56 3.96 18.56
C TYR A 227 6.55 4.32 19.68
N GLU A 228 7.46 5.27 19.46
CA GLU A 228 8.44 5.68 20.46
C GLU A 228 7.78 6.28 21.72
N LEU A 229 6.65 6.97 21.58
CA LEU A 229 5.93 7.60 22.69
C LEU A 229 5.04 6.66 23.49
N GLY A 230 4.51 5.59 22.89
CA GLY A 230 3.49 4.76 23.54
C GLY A 230 3.36 3.33 23.01
N GLY A 231 4.44 2.82 22.42
CA GLY A 231 4.59 1.44 22.00
C GLY A 231 3.55 0.98 20.97
N ASN A 232 3.21 -0.30 21.03
CA ASN A 232 2.27 -0.93 20.10
C ASN A 232 0.86 -0.34 20.16
N GLY A 233 0.46 0.18 21.32
CA GLY A 233 -0.84 0.82 21.53
C GLY A 233 -1.01 2.06 20.66
N LEU A 234 -0.08 3.03 20.79
CA LEU A 234 -0.12 4.25 19.95
C LEU A 234 0.16 3.96 18.48
N PHE A 235 1.03 3.00 18.16
CA PHE A 235 1.26 2.55 16.78
C PHE A 235 -0.05 2.04 16.14
N SER A 236 -0.78 1.16 16.82
CA SER A 236 -2.05 0.61 16.31
C SER A 236 -3.16 1.66 16.26
N LEU A 237 -3.22 2.58 17.22
CA LEU A 237 -4.16 3.70 17.20
C LEU A 237 -3.90 4.66 16.03
N PHE A 238 -2.63 4.94 15.72
CA PHE A 238 -2.26 5.71 14.54
C PHE A 238 -2.68 5.01 13.25
N ASN A 239 -2.48 3.70 13.16
CA ASN A 239 -2.94 2.90 12.03
C ASN A 239 -4.48 2.91 11.90
N LEU A 240 -5.20 2.84 13.02
CA LEU A 240 -6.66 2.96 13.05
C LEU A 240 -7.12 4.35 12.59
N LEU A 241 -6.43 5.43 12.99
CA LEU A 241 -6.70 6.78 12.50
C LEU A 241 -6.58 6.85 10.97
N GLY A 242 -5.54 6.24 10.39
CA GLY A 242 -5.39 6.10 8.94
C GLY A 242 -6.59 5.39 8.30
N GLY A 243 -7.08 4.31 8.91
CA GLY A 243 -8.29 3.59 8.48
C GLY A 243 -9.57 4.43 8.56
N VAL A 244 -9.74 5.23 9.61
CA VAL A 244 -10.89 6.13 9.78
C VAL A 244 -10.86 7.26 8.74
N LEU A 245 -9.68 7.86 8.49
CA LEU A 245 -9.50 8.86 7.44
C LEU A 245 -9.83 8.28 6.07
N TRP A 246 -9.36 7.05 5.79
CA TRP A 246 -9.72 6.33 4.58
C TRP A 246 -11.23 6.15 4.47
N LEU A 247 -11.91 5.69 5.52
CA LEU A 247 -13.36 5.46 5.50
C LEU A 247 -14.14 6.77 5.21
N GLY A 248 -13.74 7.88 5.83
CA GLY A 248 -14.33 9.20 5.57
C GLY A 248 -14.15 9.65 4.11
N LEU A 249 -12.94 9.50 3.57
CA LEU A 249 -12.63 9.81 2.17
C LEU A 249 -13.38 8.89 1.20
N MET A 250 -13.55 7.62 1.55
CA MET A 250 -14.31 6.64 0.78
C MET A 250 -15.79 6.98 0.69
N ILE A 251 -16.40 7.41 1.80
CA ILE A 251 -17.80 7.85 1.82
C ILE A 251 -17.99 9.05 0.91
N TYR A 252 -17.06 10.02 0.95
CA TYR A 252 -17.08 11.17 0.04
C TYR A 252 -16.89 10.76 -1.42
N PHE A 253 -15.91 9.89 -1.69
CA PHE A 253 -15.57 9.43 -3.04
C PHE A 253 -16.70 8.63 -3.70
N LEU A 254 -17.39 7.77 -2.93
CA LEU A 254 -18.49 6.92 -3.40
C LEU A 254 -19.88 7.55 -3.21
N LYS A 255 -19.97 8.82 -2.81
CA LYS A 255 -21.24 9.54 -2.63
C LYS A 255 -22.08 9.53 -3.91
N ASP A 256 -21.41 9.59 -5.06
CA ASP A 256 -22.04 9.40 -6.37
C ASP A 256 -22.30 7.90 -6.61
N LYS A 257 -23.58 7.51 -6.66
CA LYS A 257 -24.02 6.12 -6.82
C LYS A 257 -23.77 5.56 -8.23
N SER A 258 -23.50 6.41 -9.22
CA SER A 258 -23.13 5.99 -10.57
C SER A 258 -21.72 5.40 -10.64
N VAL A 259 -20.84 5.78 -9.71
CA VAL A 259 -19.41 5.44 -9.73
C VAL A 259 -19.20 3.97 -9.34
N GLY A 260 -18.60 3.23 -10.28
CA GLY A 260 -18.21 1.83 -10.08
C GLY A 260 -19.37 0.85 -10.03
N ASN A 261 -20.56 1.23 -10.50
CA ASN A 261 -21.77 0.40 -10.50
C ASN A 261 -22.03 -0.33 -11.83
N SER A 262 -21.35 0.06 -12.93
CA SER A 262 -21.39 -0.68 -14.19
C SER A 262 -20.51 -1.93 -14.11
N GLN A 263 -21.05 -3.09 -14.53
CA GLN A 263 -20.28 -4.33 -14.72
C GLN A 263 -19.42 -4.30 -16.00
N GLN A 264 -19.35 -3.18 -16.71
CA GLN A 264 -18.69 -3.11 -18.00
C GLN A 264 -17.17 -3.13 -17.83
N GLY A 265 -16.58 -4.17 -18.44
CA GLY A 265 -15.15 -4.40 -18.61
C GLY A 265 -14.47 -3.26 -19.34
#